data_AF-A0A3E0G5Z5-F1
#
_entry.id   AF-A0A3E0G5Z5-F1
#
_cell.length_a   1.000
_cell.length_b   1.000
_cell.length_c   1.000
_cell.angle_alpha   90.00
_cell.angle_beta   90.00
_cell.angle_gamma   90.00
#
_symmetry.space_group_name_H-M   'P 1'
#
loop_
_entity.id
_entity.type
_entity.pdbx_description
1 polymer ?
#
loop_
_entity_poly.entity_id
_entity_poly.type
_entity_poly.pdbx_seq_one_letter_code
_entity_poly.pdbx_strand_id
1 'polypeptide(L)'
;MRKSLMAAALATGTAVILAASATPALADGGFHYLALRTRADVHSVFVSGIGWTNWATQNSGGTVGSPTEPTGIDACYQYVATGLSGDWARPGQQMQVYVNQGGGRQGIGSGYQYSNPRWQDAHNLTVVTLSSSDCTAGALSKKSVSVPTDGLTYFWLSL
;
A
#
# COMPACT_ATOMS: atom_id res chain seq x y z
N MET A 1 51.76 23.06 -59.60
CA MET A 1 50.93 24.13 -58.99
C MET A 1 49.48 23.68 -58.98
N ARG A 2 48.75 24.08 -57.92
CA ARG A 2 47.32 23.85 -57.59
C ARG A 2 46.97 22.54 -56.86
N LYS A 3 46.81 22.74 -55.55
CA LYS A 3 46.12 21.89 -54.57
C LYS A 3 44.63 21.88 -54.89
N SER A 4 43.96 20.74 -54.69
CA SER A 4 42.53 20.70 -54.38
C SER A 4 42.29 19.65 -53.31
N LEU A 5 42.14 20.13 -52.07
CA LEU A 5 41.42 19.44 -51.02
C LEU A 5 39.92 19.50 -51.36
N MET A 6 39.21 18.39 -51.25
CA MET A 6 37.78 18.39 -50.98
C MET A 6 37.49 17.53 -49.77
N ALA A 7 36.82 18.15 -48.82
CA ALA A 7 36.48 17.64 -47.51
C ALA A 7 35.04 17.08 -47.50
N ALA A 8 34.85 16.14 -46.56
CA ALA A 8 33.66 15.89 -45.75
C ALA A 8 32.33 15.49 -46.44
N ALA A 9 31.78 14.36 -45.99
CA ALA A 9 30.60 14.38 -45.12
C ALA A 9 30.45 13.02 -44.41
N LEU A 10 30.71 13.03 -43.09
CA LEU A 10 30.29 11.98 -42.17
C LEU A 10 28.83 12.26 -41.83
N ALA A 11 27.92 11.33 -42.11
CA ALA A 11 26.54 11.39 -41.63
C ALA A 11 26.27 10.15 -40.78
N THR A 12 26.78 10.13 -39.56
CA THR A 12 26.29 9.22 -38.52
C THR A 12 25.01 9.83 -37.95
N GLY A 13 23.87 9.36 -38.45
CA GLY A 13 22.57 9.69 -37.88
C GLY A 13 22.42 9.04 -36.50
N THR A 14 22.53 9.83 -35.45
CA THR A 14 22.16 9.40 -34.10
C THR A 14 20.64 9.43 -34.01
N ALA A 15 20.01 8.26 -34.12
CA ALA A 15 18.60 8.10 -33.78
C ALA A 15 18.45 8.24 -32.26
N VAL A 16 18.00 9.41 -31.80
CA VAL A 16 17.56 9.61 -30.43
C VAL A 16 16.19 8.92 -30.32
N ILE A 17 16.19 7.71 -29.76
CA ILE A 17 14.96 7.09 -29.28
C ILE A 17 14.54 7.91 -28.06
N LEU A 18 13.59 8.85 -28.26
CA LEU A 18 12.81 9.37 -27.15
C LEU A 18 11.99 8.20 -26.61
N ALA A 19 12.57 7.45 -25.66
CA ALA A 19 11.80 6.62 -24.76
C ALA A 19 10.89 7.59 -23.99
N ALA A 20 9.64 7.72 -24.44
CA ALA A 20 8.61 8.33 -23.63
C ALA A 20 8.63 7.57 -22.29
N SER A 21 9.06 8.25 -21.23
CA SER A 21 8.91 7.76 -19.87
C SER A 21 7.41 7.60 -19.67
N ALA A 22 6.90 6.38 -19.86
CA ALA A 22 5.54 6.06 -19.50
C ALA A 22 5.40 6.45 -18.03
N THR A 23 4.65 7.51 -17.76
CA THR A 23 4.19 7.78 -16.40
C THR A 23 3.54 6.49 -15.93
N PRO A 24 4.05 5.85 -14.86
CA PRO A 24 3.42 4.63 -14.38
C PRO A 24 1.95 4.95 -14.20
N ALA A 25 1.07 4.11 -14.76
CA ALA A 25 -0.35 4.23 -14.49
C ALA A 25 -0.49 4.28 -12.97
N LEU A 26 -1.16 5.29 -12.42
CA LEU A 26 -1.37 5.36 -10.98
C LEU A 26 -2.52 4.43 -10.64
N ALA A 27 -2.30 3.47 -9.77
CA ALA A 27 -3.37 2.65 -9.25
C ALA A 27 -4.40 3.54 -8.55
N ASP A 28 -5.68 3.36 -8.90
CA ASP A 28 -6.84 3.87 -8.14
C ASP A 28 -6.74 5.34 -7.70
N GLY A 29 -6.18 6.21 -8.56
CA GLY A 29 -6.03 7.64 -8.29
C GLY A 29 -4.83 8.02 -7.41
N GLY A 30 -3.77 7.21 -7.37
CA GLY A 30 -2.55 7.44 -6.57
C GLY A 30 -2.61 6.78 -5.20
N PHE A 31 -3.30 5.64 -5.11
CA PHE A 31 -3.44 4.89 -3.87
C PHE A 31 -3.43 3.38 -4.09
N HIS A 32 -3.01 2.64 -3.05
CA HIS A 32 -2.99 1.19 -3.02
C HIS A 32 -3.71 0.62 -1.79
N TYR A 33 -4.45 -0.46 -1.98
CA TYR A 33 -4.81 -1.35 -0.87
C TYR A 33 -3.63 -2.22 -0.47
N LEU A 34 -3.59 -2.67 0.78
CA LEU A 34 -2.54 -3.54 1.26
C LEU A 34 -2.92 -5.02 1.14
N ALA A 35 -2.03 -5.83 0.57
CA ALA A 35 -2.02 -7.29 0.68
C ALA A 35 -0.78 -7.71 1.47
N LEU A 36 -0.95 -8.59 2.45
CA LEU A 36 0.10 -8.92 3.42
C LEU A 36 0.44 -10.40 3.42
N ARG A 37 1.72 -10.72 3.53
CA ARG A 37 2.23 -12.05 3.85
C ARG A 37 3.21 -11.94 5.01
N THR A 38 3.04 -12.78 6.04
CA THR A 38 3.85 -12.75 7.26
C THR A 38 4.35 -14.14 7.63
N ARG A 39 5.25 -14.22 8.62
CA ARG A 39 5.65 -15.48 9.27
C ARG A 39 4.56 -15.98 10.23
N ALA A 40 4.54 -17.29 10.50
CA ALA A 40 3.50 -17.98 11.27
C ALA A 40 3.22 -17.43 12.69
N ASP A 41 4.20 -16.80 13.33
CA ASP A 41 4.10 -16.19 14.66
C ASP A 41 3.36 -14.85 14.69
N VAL A 42 3.05 -14.27 13.53
CA VAL A 42 2.36 -12.98 13.41
C VAL A 42 0.85 -13.18 13.39
N HIS A 43 0.14 -12.51 14.29
CA HIS A 43 -1.32 -12.57 14.40
C HIS A 43 -2.01 -11.30 13.90
N SER A 44 -1.31 -10.17 13.92
CA SER A 44 -1.78 -8.93 13.33
C SER A 44 -0.61 -8.05 12.86
N VAL A 45 -0.93 -7.06 12.02
CA VAL A 45 0.02 -6.07 11.51
C VAL A 45 -0.59 -4.69 11.73
N PHE A 46 0.07 -3.88 12.55
CA PHE A 46 -0.30 -2.48 12.74
C PHE A 46 0.43 -1.62 11.71
N VAL A 47 -0.31 -0.81 10.98
CA VAL A 47 0.19 0.04 9.89
C VAL A 47 -0.21 1.47 10.15
N SER A 48 0.76 2.37 10.11
CA SER A 48 0.56 3.82 10.21
C SER A 48 1.12 4.51 8.98
N GLY A 49 0.40 5.49 8.43
CA GLY A 49 0.84 6.20 7.23
C GLY A 49 -0.17 7.22 6.72
N ILE A 50 0.06 7.74 5.51
CA ILE A 50 -0.86 8.66 4.84
C ILE A 50 -1.81 7.86 3.94
N GLY A 51 -3.11 8.10 4.10
CA GLY A 51 -4.14 7.43 3.34
C GLY A 51 -5.53 7.96 3.62
N TRP A 52 -6.52 7.22 3.14
CA TRP A 52 -7.92 7.46 3.49
C TRP A 52 -8.69 6.14 3.58
N THR A 53 -9.80 6.15 4.30
CA THR A 53 -10.68 4.98 4.39
C THR A 53 -12.11 5.44 4.68
N ASN A 54 -13.08 4.67 4.20
CA ASN A 54 -14.38 4.65 4.86
C ASN A 54 -14.29 3.70 6.07
N TRP A 55 -15.27 3.71 6.96
CA TRP A 55 -15.41 2.70 8.00
C TRP A 55 -16.89 2.56 8.37
N ALA A 56 -17.24 1.40 8.90
CA ALA A 56 -18.56 1.16 9.45
C ALA A 56 -18.46 0.24 10.67
N THR A 57 -19.38 0.45 11.61
CA THR A 57 -19.74 -0.46 12.70
C THR A 57 -21.17 -0.96 12.45
N GLN A 58 -21.71 -1.75 13.37
CA GLN A 58 -23.12 -2.17 13.31
C GLN A 58 -24.12 -1.00 13.29
N ASN A 59 -23.78 0.13 13.91
CA ASN A 59 -24.72 1.22 14.18
C ASN A 59 -24.27 2.57 13.60
N SER A 60 -23.09 2.65 13.00
CA SER A 60 -22.52 3.90 12.51
C SER A 60 -21.54 3.66 11.37
N GLY A 61 -21.19 4.71 10.66
CA GLY A 61 -20.09 4.70 9.72
C GLY A 61 -19.56 6.11 9.51
N GLY A 62 -18.45 6.21 8.79
CA GLY A 62 -17.81 7.47 8.50
C GLY A 62 -16.64 7.31 7.55
N THR A 63 -15.88 8.39 7.43
CA THR A 63 -14.68 8.46 6.58
C THR A 63 -13.55 9.06 7.41
N VAL A 64 -12.33 8.57 7.20
CA VAL A 64 -11.09 9.18 7.70
C VAL A 64 -10.28 9.61 6.48
N GLY A 65 -10.01 10.91 6.35
CA GLY A 65 -9.42 11.50 5.15
C GLY A 65 -10.34 11.45 3.93
N SER A 66 -9.81 11.75 2.76
CA SER A 66 -10.48 11.54 1.47
C SER A 66 -9.44 11.33 0.36
N PRO A 67 -9.83 10.90 -0.85
CA PRO A 67 -8.89 10.80 -1.97
C PRO A 67 -8.17 12.13 -2.30
N THR A 68 -8.82 13.27 -2.08
CA THR A 68 -8.27 14.61 -2.38
C THR A 68 -7.54 15.24 -1.19
N GLU A 69 -7.79 14.75 0.01
CA GLU A 69 -7.18 15.22 1.26
C GLU A 69 -6.90 14.01 2.17
N PRO A 70 -5.91 13.18 1.83
CA PRO A 70 -5.54 12.04 2.66
C PRO A 70 -4.89 12.53 3.95
N THR A 71 -4.99 11.73 5.00
CA THR A 71 -4.53 12.10 6.35
C THR A 71 -3.76 10.96 7.00
N GLY A 72 -3.24 11.20 8.19
CA GLY A 72 -2.64 10.16 9.02
C GLY A 72 -3.67 9.12 9.46
N ILE A 73 -3.43 7.85 9.12
CA ILE A 73 -4.27 6.71 9.47
C ILE A 73 -3.44 5.63 10.18
N ASP A 74 -4.04 5.05 11.21
CA ASP A 74 -3.52 3.92 11.96
C ASP A 74 -4.50 2.75 11.83
N ALA A 75 -4.05 1.66 11.24
CA ALA A 75 -4.87 0.51 10.93
C ALA A 75 -4.26 -0.78 11.47
N CYS A 76 -5.08 -1.58 12.14
CA CYS A 76 -4.78 -2.93 12.57
C CYS A 76 -5.28 -3.93 11.53
N TYR A 77 -4.38 -4.67 10.90
CA TYR A 77 -4.68 -5.78 9.99
C TYR A 77 -4.57 -7.10 10.75
N GLN A 78 -5.70 -7.70 11.12
CA GLN A 78 -5.80 -8.94 11.90
C GLN A 78 -6.10 -10.14 11.00
N TYR A 79 -5.42 -11.27 11.18
CA TYR A 79 -5.78 -12.52 10.47
C TYR A 79 -7.04 -13.16 11.07
N VAL A 80 -7.97 -13.62 10.21
CA VAL A 80 -9.28 -14.20 10.65
C VAL A 80 -9.16 -15.58 11.28
N ALA A 81 -8.09 -16.32 10.99
CA ALA A 81 -7.83 -17.64 11.57
C ALA A 81 -6.36 -17.75 11.99
N THR A 82 -6.13 -18.36 13.15
CA THR A 82 -4.79 -18.63 13.67
C THR A 82 -4.07 -19.62 12.76
N GLY A 83 -2.86 -19.28 12.32
CA GLY A 83 -2.03 -20.13 11.45
C GLY A 83 -2.16 -19.90 9.93
N LEU A 84 -2.92 -18.89 9.49
CA LEU A 84 -2.90 -18.42 8.09
C LEU A 84 -1.73 -17.47 7.78
N SER A 85 -0.97 -17.13 8.81
CA SER A 85 0.28 -16.39 8.72
C SER A 85 1.32 -17.21 7.97
N GLY A 86 1.53 -16.89 6.70
CA GLY A 86 2.40 -17.64 5.79
C GLY A 86 1.98 -17.53 4.33
N ASP A 87 0.69 -17.29 4.09
CA ASP A 87 0.11 -17.02 2.78
C ASP A 87 -0.20 -15.53 2.58
N TRP A 88 -0.47 -15.17 1.33
CA TRP A 88 -0.97 -13.84 0.99
C TRP A 88 -2.41 -13.66 1.46
N ALA A 89 -2.62 -12.67 2.33
CA ALA A 89 -3.92 -12.32 2.86
C ALA A 89 -4.32 -10.89 2.47
N ARG A 90 -5.62 -10.71 2.25
CA ARG A 90 -6.24 -9.43 1.93
C ARG A 90 -7.42 -9.15 2.85
N PRO A 91 -7.69 -7.87 3.16
CA PRO A 91 -8.91 -7.46 3.84
C PRO A 91 -10.16 -8.03 3.14
N GLY A 92 -11.07 -8.62 3.92
CA GLY A 92 -12.30 -9.24 3.40
C GLY A 92 -12.15 -10.68 2.92
N GLN A 93 -10.94 -11.24 2.94
CA GLN A 93 -10.68 -12.66 2.71
C GLN A 93 -10.19 -13.33 4.00
N GLN A 94 -8.87 -13.36 4.20
CA GLN A 94 -8.21 -13.99 5.34
C GLN A 94 -7.83 -12.96 6.42
N MET A 95 -8.27 -11.71 6.26
CA MET A 95 -7.85 -10.59 7.09
C MET A 95 -9.01 -9.64 7.36
N GLN A 96 -9.03 -9.12 8.57
CA GLN A 96 -9.90 -8.04 9.04
C GLN A 96 -9.05 -6.79 9.25
N VAL A 97 -9.64 -5.61 9.04
CA VAL A 97 -8.94 -4.35 9.26
C VAL A 97 -9.77 -3.46 10.15
N TYR A 98 -9.11 -2.78 11.08
CA TYR A 98 -9.71 -1.87 12.05
C TYR A 98 -8.92 -0.58 12.03
N VAL A 99 -9.59 0.56 11.93
CA VAL A 99 -8.93 1.86 11.91
C VAL A 99 -9.15 2.51 13.27
N ASN A 100 -8.09 2.98 13.94
CA ASN A 100 -8.18 3.46 15.32
C ASN A 100 -8.78 4.88 15.44
N GLN A 101 -9.08 5.54 14.33
CA GLN A 101 -9.56 6.93 14.25
C GLN A 101 -11.09 7.10 14.39
N GLY A 102 -11.87 6.04 14.60
CA GLY A 102 -13.31 6.14 14.89
C GLY A 102 -13.68 5.42 16.19
N GLY A 103 -14.70 5.93 16.89
CA GLY A 103 -15.09 5.40 18.21
C GLY A 103 -15.57 3.94 18.17
N GLY A 104 -15.10 3.13 19.12
CA GLY A 104 -15.45 1.69 19.24
C GLY A 104 -14.54 0.75 18.43
N ARG A 105 -14.59 -0.56 18.70
CA ARG A 105 -13.88 -1.56 17.89
C ARG A 105 -14.58 -1.70 16.53
N GLN A 106 -13.95 -1.22 15.47
CA GLN A 106 -14.48 -1.24 14.10
C GLN A 106 -14.28 -2.61 13.44
N GLY A 107 -15.16 -3.57 13.75
CA GLY A 107 -15.01 -4.95 13.30
C GLY A 107 -15.46 -5.25 11.89
N ILE A 108 -14.68 -6.10 11.21
CA ILE A 108 -15.17 -6.91 10.08
C ILE A 108 -15.84 -8.17 10.66
N GLY A 109 -17.05 -8.02 11.20
CA GLY A 109 -17.94 -9.16 11.49
C GLY A 109 -18.64 -9.65 10.23
N SER A 110 -19.32 -10.81 10.30
CA SER A 110 -20.18 -11.29 9.21
C SER A 110 -21.17 -10.19 8.81
N GLY A 111 -20.95 -9.56 7.65
CA GLY A 111 -21.80 -8.49 7.11
C GLY A 111 -21.19 -7.08 7.04
N TYR A 112 -19.98 -6.82 7.56
CA TYR A 112 -19.41 -5.47 7.57
C TYR A 112 -18.00 -5.41 6.97
N GLN A 113 -17.88 -5.06 5.69
CA GLN A 113 -16.60 -4.74 5.04
C GLN A 113 -16.55 -3.24 4.72
N TYR A 114 -15.97 -2.40 5.58
CA TYR A 114 -15.77 -0.98 5.23
C TYR A 114 -14.47 -0.32 5.69
N SER A 115 -13.63 -0.95 6.51
CA SER A 115 -12.43 -0.34 7.12
C SER A 115 -11.12 -0.68 6.41
N ASN A 116 -11.11 -0.86 5.08
CA ASN A 116 -9.89 -1.17 4.31
C ASN A 116 -9.21 0.12 3.79
N PRO A 117 -8.12 0.59 4.41
CA PRO A 117 -7.46 1.82 4.01
C PRO A 117 -6.81 1.72 2.64
N ARG A 118 -6.82 2.85 1.95
CA ARG A 118 -6.03 3.09 0.76
C ARG A 118 -4.84 3.97 1.14
N TRP A 119 -3.64 3.49 0.87
CA TRP A 119 -2.39 4.15 1.21
C TRP A 119 -1.87 4.94 0.02
N GLN A 120 -1.43 6.18 0.25
CA GLN A 120 -1.02 7.08 -0.81
C GLN A 120 0.35 6.71 -1.39
N ASP A 121 0.48 6.78 -2.71
CA ASP A 121 1.71 6.52 -3.44
C ASP A 121 2.90 7.35 -2.92
N ALA A 122 4.11 6.77 -3.02
CA ALA A 122 5.39 7.38 -2.62
C ALA A 122 5.51 7.81 -1.14
N HIS A 123 4.48 7.58 -0.33
CA HIS A 123 4.53 7.80 1.11
C HIS A 123 5.06 6.57 1.83
N ASN A 124 5.67 6.79 2.99
CA ASN A 124 6.15 5.70 3.82
C ASN A 124 5.07 5.25 4.80
N LEU A 125 4.91 3.93 4.89
CA LEU A 125 4.19 3.26 5.95
C LEU A 125 5.16 2.87 7.06
N THR A 126 4.72 3.03 8.30
CA THR A 126 5.32 2.34 9.45
C THR A 126 4.54 1.06 9.70
N VAL A 127 5.20 -0.08 9.60
CA VAL A 127 4.59 -1.41 9.69
C VAL A 127 5.16 -2.15 10.90
N VAL A 128 4.30 -2.57 11.81
CA VAL A 128 4.64 -3.31 13.02
C VAL A 128 3.93 -4.66 12.99
N THR A 129 4.67 -5.76 12.98
CA THR A 129 4.10 -7.10 13.11
C THR A 129 3.93 -7.45 14.58
N LEU A 130 2.79 -8.03 14.96
CA LEU A 130 2.41 -8.26 16.35
C LEU A 130 2.01 -9.73 16.55
N SER A 131 2.35 -10.30 17.71
CA SER A 131 1.90 -11.64 18.13
C SER A 131 0.51 -11.64 18.75
N SER A 132 -0.07 -10.46 19.02
CA SER A 132 -1.47 -10.33 19.45
C SER A 132 -2.39 -10.14 18.24
N SER A 133 -3.64 -10.59 18.33
CA SER A 133 -4.63 -10.44 17.26
C SER A 133 -5.31 -9.07 17.26
N ASP A 134 -5.26 -8.33 18.36
CA ASP A 134 -5.99 -7.08 18.57
C ASP A 134 -5.12 -5.82 18.41
N CYS A 135 -3.89 -5.97 17.92
CA CYS A 135 -2.88 -4.93 17.78
C CYS A 135 -2.54 -4.12 19.05
N THR A 136 -2.74 -4.68 20.25
CA THR A 136 -2.47 -3.95 21.51
C THR A 136 -1.11 -4.27 22.14
N ALA A 137 -0.49 -5.42 21.83
CA ALA A 137 0.77 -5.82 22.44
C ALA A 137 1.58 -6.83 21.59
N GLY A 138 2.83 -7.08 21.97
CA GLY A 138 3.64 -8.15 21.40
C GLY A 138 4.31 -7.82 20.07
N ALA A 139 5.00 -6.68 19.97
CA ALA A 139 5.75 -6.32 18.76
C ALA A 139 6.84 -7.35 18.46
N LEU A 140 6.75 -7.96 17.29
CA LEU A 140 7.72 -8.92 16.75
C LEU A 140 8.76 -8.21 15.87
N SER A 141 8.32 -7.21 15.11
CA SER A 141 9.20 -6.43 14.24
C SER A 141 8.56 -5.07 13.91
N LYS A 142 9.39 -4.12 13.47
CA LYS A 142 8.98 -2.81 12.97
C LYS A 142 9.83 -2.46 11.76
N LYS A 143 9.21 -2.00 10.67
CA LYS A 143 9.92 -1.48 9.49
C LYS A 143 9.18 -0.32 8.84
N SER A 144 9.91 0.47 8.05
CA SER A 144 9.32 1.48 7.17
C SER A 144 9.31 0.97 5.73
N VAL A 145 8.22 1.20 5.00
CA VAL A 145 8.05 0.72 3.62
C VAL A 145 7.40 1.80 2.78
N SER A 146 7.96 2.07 1.61
CA SER A 146 7.35 3.01 0.66
C SER A 146 6.20 2.34 -0.10
N VAL A 147 5.06 3.03 -0.20
CA VAL A 147 3.97 2.63 -1.08
C VAL A 147 4.44 2.80 -2.53
N PRO A 148 4.29 1.79 -3.40
CA PRO A 148 4.72 1.87 -4.79
C PRO A 148 4.01 3.01 -5.54
N THR A 149 4.59 3.38 -6.69
CA THR A 149 4.00 4.30 -7.68
C THR A 149 3.79 3.50 -8.96
N ASP A 150 2.92 2.49 -8.88
CA ASP A 150 2.64 1.59 -10.00
C ASP A 150 1.14 1.49 -10.28
N GLY A 151 0.78 0.76 -11.35
CA GLY A 151 -0.61 0.65 -11.81
C GLY A 151 -1.44 -0.41 -11.10
N LEU A 152 -0.91 -1.06 -10.05
CA LEU A 152 -1.57 -2.20 -9.41
C LEU A 152 -2.47 -1.73 -8.28
N THR A 153 -3.74 -2.14 -8.26
CA THR A 153 -4.66 -1.80 -7.15
C THR A 153 -4.17 -2.20 -5.75
N TYR A 154 -3.32 -3.22 -5.68
CA TYR A 154 -2.77 -3.73 -4.42
C TYR A 154 -1.26 -3.56 -4.36
N PHE A 155 -0.81 -3.02 -3.23
CA PHE A 155 0.57 -3.11 -2.78
C PHE A 155 0.76 -4.44 -2.03
N TRP A 156 1.55 -5.33 -2.61
CA TRP A 156 1.88 -6.64 -2.06
C TRP A 156 3.11 -6.57 -1.17
N LEU A 157 2.93 -6.68 0.15
CA LEU A 157 3.98 -6.55 1.14
C LEU A 157 4.23 -7.86 1.89
N SER A 158 5.43 -8.42 1.70
CA SER A 158 5.94 -9.53 2.52
C SER A 158 6.69 -8.98 3.74
N LEU A 159 6.43 -9.55 4.91
CA LEU A 159 6.92 -9.13 6.23
C LEU A 159 7.69 -10.25 6.95
#